data_AF-A0A543FCI1-F1
#
_entry.id   AF-A0A543FCI1-F1
#
_cell.length_a   1.000
_cell.length_b   1.000
_cell.length_c   1.000
_cell.angle_alpha   90.00
_cell.angle_beta   90.00
_cell.angle_gamma   90.00
#
_symmetry.space_group_name_H-M   'P 1'
#
loop_
_entity.id
_entity.type
_entity.pdbx_description
1 polymer ?
#
loop_
_entity_poly.entity_id
_entity_poly.type
_entity_poly.pdbx_seq_one_letter_code
_entity_poly.pdbx_strand_id
1 'polypeptide(L)'
;MSAIGTQVLERDGVDAVDPSPRWSLPARIGFRFGFVYLLLFCLTFAQILFVFTGVAMRWLPDSAITWQMNMVEPVARWTGEHVFGVDAVIHESGSGDQTIIWVLIFCMLVAAAVVAAVWSVLDRRRADYVVLGRWFVVFLRLCLGGQMLWYGFAKAVPNQMPYPSLTTLLQPYGNLSMTDVLWNQVGASPTYQVLLGIAEVLGGLLLFWPRTATVGAMLSLVSMAQVFVLNMTYDVPVKILSFHLMLISLVVLAPQARRLANVLVLERPSEPTTQPSLFRSVRANRIAAALQVALGLWTCSGAAYTAWDGWHEYGYGAPKPALYGIWNVTEFTVDGHPLPPLTTEPTRWQRLVFDQFVTSYQRMDGTFVPMLADVDTTAGTITLTAPPSSAEAQPGPVATFTFEQSAPDRLALRGDLGGRTVTLTLEEFDLDEFPLRGPRFHWVQEFPNLN
;
A
#
# COMPACT_ATOMS: atom_id res chain seq x y z
N MET A 1 -4.37 -85.33 -2.48
CA MET A 1 -3.36 -84.28 -2.79
C MET A 1 -4.09 -83.21 -3.57
N SER A 2 -4.16 -81.93 -3.24
CA SER A 2 -3.40 -81.06 -2.33
C SER A 2 -4.37 -79.97 -1.83
N ALA A 3 -4.35 -79.68 -0.53
CA ALA A 3 -5.09 -78.57 0.05
C ALA A 3 -4.28 -77.28 -0.11
N ILE A 4 -4.85 -76.27 -0.76
CA ILE A 4 -4.22 -74.95 -0.88
C ILE A 4 -4.62 -74.16 0.37
N GLY A 5 -3.70 -74.04 1.32
CA GLY A 5 -3.86 -73.24 2.53
C GLY A 5 -3.71 -71.75 2.24
N THR A 6 -4.69 -70.97 2.67
CA THR A 6 -4.63 -69.51 2.67
C THR A 6 -3.82 -69.06 3.88
N GLN A 7 -2.59 -68.58 3.68
CA GLN A 7 -1.85 -67.88 4.73
C GLN A 7 -2.38 -66.45 4.84
N VAL A 8 -3.09 -66.18 5.93
CA VAL A 8 -3.34 -64.82 6.40
C VAL A 8 -2.02 -64.33 7.00
N LEU A 9 -1.34 -63.41 6.33
CA LEU A 9 -0.23 -62.66 6.91
C LEU A 9 -0.83 -61.66 7.91
N GLU A 10 -0.90 -62.07 9.18
CA GLU A 10 -1.06 -61.16 10.31
C GLU A 10 0.13 -60.21 10.31
N ARG A 11 -0.13 -58.95 9.95
CA ARG A 11 0.86 -57.88 10.00
C ARG A 11 0.93 -57.40 11.46
N ASP A 12 1.71 -58.10 12.28
CA ASP A 12 2.19 -57.60 13.58
C ASP A 12 3.17 -56.43 13.34
N GLY A 13 2.63 -55.33 12.84
CA GLY A 13 3.29 -54.03 12.83
C GLY A 13 2.89 -53.34 14.11
N VAL A 14 3.68 -53.52 15.17
CA VAL A 14 3.78 -52.50 16.21
C VAL A 14 4.18 -51.23 15.47
N ASP A 15 3.25 -50.29 15.33
CA ASP A 15 3.52 -48.95 14.81
C ASP A 15 4.67 -48.39 15.66
N ALA A 16 5.88 -48.43 15.11
CA ALA A 16 7.02 -47.74 15.68
C ALA A 16 6.64 -46.27 15.66
N VAL A 17 6.19 -45.75 16.82
CA VAL A 17 5.97 -44.34 17.03
C VAL A 17 7.31 -43.68 16.80
N ASP A 18 7.50 -43.13 15.60
CA ASP A 18 8.67 -42.37 15.22
C ASP A 18 8.88 -41.32 16.32
N PRO A 19 10.01 -41.31 17.04
CA PRO A 19 10.18 -40.46 18.20
C PRO A 19 9.93 -39.02 17.77
N SER A 20 8.94 -38.37 18.41
CA SER A 20 8.55 -37.01 18.05
C SER A 20 9.80 -36.13 17.94
N PRO A 21 10.00 -35.42 16.82
CA PRO A 21 11.26 -34.77 16.53
C PRO A 21 11.59 -33.78 17.65
N ARG A 22 12.66 -34.06 18.41
CA ARG A 22 13.12 -33.18 19.48
C ARG A 22 13.79 -31.97 18.86
N TRP A 23 13.28 -30.79 19.14
CA TRP A 23 13.87 -29.56 18.63
C TRP A 23 15.14 -29.24 19.41
N SER A 24 16.18 -28.77 18.70
CA SER A 24 17.37 -28.23 19.35
C SER A 24 17.00 -27.03 20.25
N LEU A 25 17.83 -26.74 21.26
CA LEU A 25 17.60 -25.59 22.13
C LEU A 25 17.49 -24.26 21.34
N PRO A 26 18.39 -23.97 20.37
CA PRO A 26 18.26 -22.76 19.54
C PRO A 26 16.95 -22.71 18.74
N ALA A 27 16.49 -23.85 18.19
CA ALA A 27 15.23 -23.90 17.44
C ALA A 27 14.02 -23.58 18.34
N ARG A 28 14.01 -24.06 19.59
CA ARG A 28 12.94 -23.76 20.56
C ARG A 28 12.95 -22.29 20.97
N ILE A 29 14.12 -21.72 21.26
CA ILE A 29 14.25 -20.30 21.64
C ILE A 29 13.86 -19.40 20.47
N GLY A 30 14.41 -19.67 19.28
CA GLY A 30 14.11 -18.92 18.05
C GLY A 30 12.63 -18.97 17.69
N PHE A 31 11.98 -20.13 17.83
CA PHE A 31 10.54 -20.24 17.63
C PHE A 31 9.75 -19.40 18.63
N ARG A 32 10.05 -19.46 19.93
CA ARG A 32 9.33 -18.67 20.95
C ARG A 32 9.47 -17.17 20.69
N PHE A 33 10.69 -16.70 20.39
CA PHE A 33 10.94 -15.31 20.05
C PHE A 33 10.18 -14.89 18.79
N GLY A 34 10.36 -15.61 17.68
CA GLY A 34 9.69 -15.29 16.41
C GLY A 34 8.17 -15.38 16.50
N PHE A 35 7.64 -16.35 17.27
CA PHE A 35 6.21 -16.48 17.55
C PHE A 35 5.69 -15.22 18.23
N VAL A 36 6.30 -14.81 19.34
CA VAL A 36 5.82 -13.64 20.10
C VAL A 36 5.99 -12.37 19.28
N TYR A 37 7.15 -12.17 18.65
CA TYR A 37 7.45 -10.96 17.90
C TYR A 37 6.46 -10.75 16.73
N LEU A 38 6.31 -11.74 15.85
CA LEU A 38 5.44 -11.58 14.69
C LEU A 38 3.96 -11.59 15.07
N LEU A 39 3.59 -12.26 16.17
CA LEU A 39 2.23 -12.16 16.71
C LEU A 39 1.96 -10.74 17.21
N LEU A 40 2.86 -10.16 18.02
CA LEU A 40 2.74 -8.77 18.47
C LEU A 40 2.65 -7.81 17.28
N PHE A 41 3.51 -7.98 16.28
CA PHE A 41 3.49 -7.17 15.07
C PHE A 41 2.13 -7.26 14.35
N CYS A 42 1.65 -8.47 14.05
CA CYS A 42 0.38 -8.65 13.36
C CYS A 42 -0.83 -8.16 14.16
N LEU A 43 -0.80 -8.25 15.50
CA LEU A 43 -1.89 -7.82 16.36
C LEU A 43 -1.93 -6.31 16.60
N THR A 44 -0.78 -5.65 16.55
CA THR A 44 -0.66 -4.22 16.86
C THR A 44 -0.87 -3.34 15.62
N PHE A 45 -0.48 -3.82 14.43
CA PHE A 45 -0.71 -3.12 13.18
C PHE A 45 -2.13 -3.41 12.65
N ALA A 46 -3.09 -2.56 13.00
CA ALA A 46 -4.52 -2.72 12.72
C ALA A 46 -4.83 -3.13 11.28
N GLN A 47 -4.16 -2.53 10.30
CA GLN A 47 -4.35 -2.85 8.88
C GLN A 47 -4.24 -4.36 8.57
N ILE A 48 -3.42 -5.12 9.31
CA ILE A 48 -3.23 -6.56 9.13
C ILE A 48 -4.48 -7.34 9.52
N LEU A 49 -5.18 -6.93 10.58
CA LEU A 49 -6.38 -7.60 11.07
C LEU A 49 -7.66 -7.04 10.44
N PHE A 50 -7.72 -5.72 10.23
CA PHE A 50 -8.90 -5.05 9.72
C PHE A 50 -9.25 -5.45 8.29
N VAL A 51 -8.28 -5.96 7.53
CA VAL A 51 -8.54 -6.55 6.20
C VAL A 51 -9.56 -7.69 6.24
N PHE A 52 -9.71 -8.40 7.36
CA PHE A 52 -10.69 -9.46 7.53
C PHE A 52 -12.10 -8.96 7.82
N THR A 53 -12.27 -7.68 8.14
CA THR A 53 -13.60 -7.06 8.24
C THR A 53 -14.27 -7.00 6.86
N GLY A 54 -13.50 -7.06 5.77
CA GLY A 54 -14.01 -7.07 4.40
C GLY A 54 -14.88 -5.86 4.11
N VAL A 55 -16.03 -6.06 3.47
CA VAL A 55 -16.99 -4.99 3.18
C VAL A 55 -17.52 -4.33 4.46
N ALA A 56 -17.42 -5.01 5.61
CA ALA A 56 -17.91 -4.47 6.87
C ALA A 56 -17.08 -3.31 7.43
N MET A 57 -15.88 -3.07 6.87
CA MET A 57 -15.02 -1.96 7.26
C MET A 57 -15.73 -0.59 7.19
N ARG A 58 -16.64 -0.40 6.22
CA ARG A 58 -17.38 0.86 6.01
C ARG A 58 -18.34 1.24 7.14
N TRP A 59 -18.68 0.28 8.01
CA TRP A 59 -19.57 0.51 9.16
C TRP A 59 -18.78 0.70 10.46
N LEU A 60 -17.46 0.60 10.41
CA LEU A 60 -16.60 0.85 11.57
C LEU A 60 -16.28 2.35 11.61
N PRO A 61 -16.22 2.95 12.82
CA PRO A 61 -15.76 4.32 12.96
C PRO A 61 -14.26 4.40 12.60
N ASP A 62 -13.81 5.54 12.09
CA ASP A 62 -12.40 5.76 11.73
C ASP A 62 -11.45 5.51 12.92
N SER A 63 -11.93 5.81 14.13
CA SER A 63 -11.23 5.55 15.39
C SER A 63 -10.93 4.06 15.62
N ALA A 64 -11.66 3.14 14.98
CA ALA A 64 -11.43 1.71 15.14
C ALA A 64 -10.04 1.30 14.61
N ILE A 65 -9.61 1.91 13.50
CA ILE A 65 -8.32 1.60 12.87
C ILE A 65 -7.16 2.19 13.67
N THR A 66 -7.34 3.39 14.24
CA THR A 66 -6.30 4.09 15.00
C THR A 66 -6.19 3.65 16.45
N TRP A 67 -7.25 3.04 17.01
CA TRP A 67 -7.31 2.66 18.42
C TRP A 67 -6.09 1.86 18.90
N GLN A 68 -5.62 0.88 18.13
CA GLN A 68 -4.48 0.05 18.53
C GLN A 68 -3.18 0.85 18.64
N MET A 69 -2.93 1.77 17.70
CA MET A 69 -1.78 2.67 17.75
C MET A 69 -1.87 3.63 18.94
N ASN A 70 -3.04 4.21 19.17
CA ASN A 70 -3.28 5.13 20.29
C ASN A 70 -3.11 4.43 21.65
N MET A 71 -3.43 3.13 21.75
CA MET A 71 -3.21 2.36 22.99
C MET A 71 -1.74 2.11 23.31
N VAL A 72 -0.90 1.92 22.29
CA VAL A 72 0.54 1.67 22.48
C VAL A 72 1.40 2.93 22.42
N GLU A 73 0.82 4.04 21.95
CA GLU A 73 1.47 5.34 21.85
C GLU A 73 2.15 5.80 23.15
N PRO A 74 1.52 5.73 24.35
CA PRO A 74 2.18 6.20 25.57
C PRO A 74 3.49 5.46 25.88
N VAL A 75 3.53 4.15 25.60
CA VAL A 75 4.73 3.32 25.79
C VAL A 75 5.80 3.69 24.78
N ALA A 76 5.42 3.86 23.52
CA ALA A 76 6.35 4.26 22.46
C ALA A 76 6.91 5.67 22.71
N ARG A 77 6.07 6.64 23.09
CA ARG A 77 6.49 8.01 23.41
C ARG A 77 7.42 8.05 24.62
N TRP A 78 7.06 7.37 25.71
CA TRP A 78 7.92 7.28 26.89
C TRP A 78 9.29 6.68 26.55
N THR A 79 9.31 5.61 25.74
CA THR A 79 10.56 4.98 25.29
C THR A 79 11.36 5.91 24.37
N GLY A 80 10.68 6.64 23.48
CA GLY A 80 11.29 7.65 22.61
C GLY A 80 12.05 8.69 23.43
N GLU A 81 11.38 9.26 24.44
CA GLU A 81 11.93 10.29 25.31
C GLU A 81 13.06 9.76 26.20
N HIS A 82 12.86 8.63 26.88
CA HIS A 82 13.76 8.17 27.96
C HIS A 82 14.90 7.26 27.47
N VAL A 83 14.72 6.54 26.36
CA VAL A 83 15.74 5.61 25.83
C VAL A 83 16.48 6.23 24.64
N PHE A 84 15.76 6.90 23.75
CA PHE A 84 16.32 7.42 22.51
C PHE A 84 16.53 8.95 22.50
N GLY A 85 15.96 9.68 23.46
CA GLY A 85 16.04 11.14 23.51
C GLY A 85 15.34 11.84 22.33
N VAL A 86 14.30 11.21 21.76
CA VAL A 86 13.54 11.74 20.61
C VAL A 86 12.08 11.95 20.96
N ASP A 87 11.47 12.98 20.37
CA ASP A 87 10.03 13.21 20.50
C ASP A 87 9.27 12.32 19.50
N ALA A 88 8.79 11.18 19.99
CA ALA A 88 8.11 10.17 19.20
C ALA A 88 6.59 10.38 19.24
N VAL A 89 6.08 11.22 18.34
CA VAL A 89 4.65 11.58 18.23
C VAL A 89 4.03 11.00 16.95
N ILE A 90 2.76 10.60 17.03
CA ILE A 90 1.98 10.19 15.87
C ILE A 90 1.63 11.42 15.03
N HIS A 91 1.91 11.37 13.74
CA HIS A 91 1.50 12.36 12.76
C HIS A 91 0.49 11.73 11.79
N GLU A 92 -0.58 12.45 11.46
CA GLU A 92 -1.56 12.05 10.44
C GLU A 92 -1.01 12.29 9.02
N SER A 93 0.11 11.63 8.69
CA SER A 93 0.84 11.80 7.43
C SER A 93 0.62 10.67 6.43
N GLY A 94 -0.06 9.60 6.82
CA GLY A 94 -0.12 8.35 6.03
C GLY A 94 1.19 7.56 5.98
N SER A 95 2.28 8.06 6.59
CA SER A 95 3.57 7.38 6.66
C SER A 95 3.53 6.20 7.63
N GLY A 96 4.01 5.04 7.17
CA GLY A 96 4.22 3.83 7.96
C GLY A 96 5.61 3.72 8.60
N ASP A 97 6.49 4.69 8.38
CA ASP A 97 7.89 4.69 8.85
C ASP A 97 8.20 5.84 9.82
N GLN A 98 7.19 6.35 10.52
CA GLN A 98 7.36 7.43 11.49
C GLN A 98 8.28 7.02 12.65
N THR A 99 8.96 7.99 13.26
CA THR A 99 9.85 7.77 14.43
C THR A 99 9.18 6.94 15.52
N ILE A 100 7.92 7.23 15.84
CA ILE A 100 7.17 6.49 16.85
C ILE A 100 6.95 5.01 16.48
N ILE A 101 6.80 4.70 15.19
CA ILE A 101 6.62 3.33 14.71
C ILE A 101 7.95 2.56 14.85
N TRP A 102 9.09 3.18 14.55
CA TRP A 102 10.41 2.59 14.81
C TRP A 102 10.64 2.30 16.30
N VAL A 103 10.32 3.25 17.17
CA VAL A 103 10.41 3.06 18.63
C VAL A 103 9.48 1.95 19.10
N LEU A 104 8.27 1.86 18.53
CA LEU A 104 7.32 0.80 18.83
C LEU A 104 7.86 -0.58 18.39
N ILE A 105 8.49 -0.70 17.22
CA ILE A 105 9.15 -1.94 16.79
C ILE A 105 10.24 -2.36 17.79
N PHE A 106 11.04 -1.41 18.27
CA PHE A 106 12.01 -1.68 19.34
C PHE A 106 11.32 -2.20 20.62
N CYS A 107 10.23 -1.57 21.05
CA CYS A 107 9.45 -2.03 22.21
C CYS A 107 8.95 -3.48 22.01
N MET A 108 8.45 -3.81 20.81
CA MET A 108 8.01 -5.17 20.47
C MET A 108 9.17 -6.17 20.50
N LEU A 109 10.35 -5.81 20.01
CA LEU A 109 11.54 -6.67 20.06
C LEU A 109 11.94 -6.98 21.51
N VAL A 110 11.98 -5.97 22.38
CA VAL A 110 12.29 -6.13 23.81
C VAL A 110 11.22 -6.98 24.49
N ALA A 111 9.94 -6.68 24.28
CA ALA A 111 8.83 -7.45 24.83
C ALA A 111 8.89 -8.93 24.37
N ALA A 112 9.15 -9.18 23.09
CA ALA A 112 9.29 -10.53 22.56
C ALA A 112 10.48 -11.27 23.17
N ALA A 113 11.62 -10.60 23.38
CA ALA A 113 12.78 -11.20 24.04
C ALA A 113 12.48 -11.59 25.50
N VAL A 114 11.85 -10.70 26.27
CA VAL A 114 11.46 -10.95 27.66
C VAL A 114 10.47 -12.10 27.75
N VAL A 115 9.40 -12.08 26.95
CA VAL A 115 8.38 -13.15 26.95
C VAL A 115 8.98 -14.47 26.51
N ALA A 116 9.85 -14.48 25.48
CA ALA A 116 10.52 -15.70 25.04
C ALA A 116 11.47 -16.27 26.10
N ALA A 117 12.16 -15.42 26.87
CA ALA A 117 13.01 -15.84 27.97
C ALA A 117 12.18 -16.47 29.09
N VAL A 118 11.12 -15.79 29.55
CA VAL A 118 10.19 -16.31 30.57
C VAL A 118 9.57 -17.63 30.10
N TRP A 119 9.08 -17.69 28.86
CA TRP A 119 8.52 -18.92 28.29
C TRP A 119 9.57 -20.04 28.22
N SER A 120 10.84 -19.72 27.91
CA SER A 120 11.90 -20.72 27.87
C SER A 120 12.24 -21.30 29.24
N VAL A 121 12.10 -20.52 30.32
CA VAL A 121 12.27 -20.99 31.70
C VAL A 121 11.09 -21.84 32.14
N LEU A 122 9.86 -21.34 31.94
CA LEU A 122 8.63 -22.01 32.40
C LEU A 122 8.36 -23.32 31.63
N ASP A 123 8.57 -23.33 30.32
CA ASP A 123 8.27 -24.46 29.44
C ASP A 123 9.54 -25.22 28.99
N ARG A 124 10.55 -25.27 29.87
CA ARG A 124 11.87 -25.89 29.59
C ARG A 124 11.81 -27.39 29.28
N ARG A 125 10.78 -28.09 29.77
CA ARG A 125 10.60 -29.54 29.62
C ARG A 125 10.00 -29.93 28.27
N ARG A 126 9.38 -28.99 27.55
CA ARG A 126 8.72 -29.29 26.27
C ARG A 126 9.73 -29.52 25.16
N ALA A 127 9.54 -30.63 24.43
CA ALA A 127 10.48 -31.11 23.42
C ALA A 127 10.33 -30.40 22.06
N ASP A 128 9.11 -29.97 21.72
CA ASP A 128 8.78 -29.35 20.44
C ASP A 128 7.49 -28.51 20.52
N TYR A 129 7.25 -27.74 19.45
CA TYR A 129 6.05 -26.92 19.25
C TYR A 129 5.37 -27.21 17.93
N VAL A 130 5.35 -28.45 17.44
CA VAL A 130 4.83 -28.78 16.10
C VAL A 130 3.37 -28.32 15.93
N VAL A 131 2.52 -28.59 16.93
CA VAL A 131 1.10 -28.19 16.89
C VAL A 131 0.89 -26.69 16.94
N LEU A 132 1.68 -25.96 17.74
CA LEU A 132 1.57 -24.51 17.82
C LEU A 132 2.11 -23.85 16.54
N GLY A 133 3.25 -24.36 16.04
CA GLY A 133 3.88 -23.90 14.82
C GLY A 133 2.99 -24.04 13.58
N ARG A 134 2.27 -25.16 13.42
CA ARG A 134 1.33 -25.30 12.27
C ARG A 134 0.21 -24.26 12.30
N TRP A 135 -0.36 -23.96 13.46
CA TRP A 135 -1.41 -22.95 13.60
C TRP A 135 -0.86 -21.54 13.40
N PHE A 136 0.35 -21.29 13.90
CA PHE A 136 1.05 -20.04 13.73
C PHE A 136 1.37 -19.74 12.25
N VAL A 137 1.85 -20.73 11.50
CA VAL A 137 2.08 -20.58 10.05
C VAL A 137 0.77 -20.31 9.31
N VAL A 138 -0.33 -20.96 9.70
CA VAL A 138 -1.66 -20.63 9.12
C VAL A 138 -2.05 -19.19 9.44
N PHE A 139 -1.89 -18.74 10.69
CA PHE A 139 -2.18 -17.35 11.08
C PHE A 139 -1.38 -16.36 10.24
N LEU A 140 -0.05 -16.53 10.16
CA LEU A 140 0.83 -15.68 9.37
C LEU A 140 0.48 -15.71 7.88
N ARG A 141 0.15 -16.90 7.36
CA ARG A 141 -0.29 -17.06 5.97
C ARG A 141 -1.56 -16.27 5.68
N LEU A 142 -2.55 -16.31 6.57
CA LEU A 142 -3.79 -15.57 6.39
C LEU A 142 -3.53 -14.06 6.47
N CYS A 143 -2.71 -13.60 7.42
CA CYS A 143 -2.32 -12.19 7.53
C CYS A 143 -1.62 -11.69 6.26
N LEU A 144 -0.63 -12.43 5.77
CA LEU A 144 0.04 -12.14 4.51
C LEU A 144 -0.95 -12.13 3.34
N GLY A 145 -1.80 -13.15 3.23
CA GLY A 145 -2.81 -13.24 2.18
C GLY A 145 -3.75 -12.05 2.15
N GLY A 146 -4.24 -11.61 3.31
CA GLY A 146 -5.07 -10.42 3.44
C GLY A 146 -4.35 -9.16 2.96
N GLN A 147 -3.11 -8.93 3.39
CA GLN A 147 -2.33 -7.77 2.97
C GLN A 147 -2.03 -7.76 1.46
N MET A 148 -1.67 -8.93 0.91
CA MET A 148 -1.45 -9.08 -0.53
C MET A 148 -2.73 -8.76 -1.34
N LEU A 149 -3.91 -9.14 -0.85
CA LEU A 149 -5.18 -8.76 -1.48
C LEU A 149 -5.44 -7.26 -1.38
N TRP A 150 -5.25 -6.66 -0.20
CA TRP A 150 -5.50 -5.23 0.02
C TRP A 150 -4.63 -4.35 -0.89
N TYR A 151 -3.30 -4.54 -0.85
CA TYR A 151 -2.38 -3.79 -1.72
C TYR A 151 -2.54 -4.18 -3.19
N GLY A 152 -2.82 -5.45 -3.47
CA GLY A 152 -3.00 -5.92 -4.84
C GLY A 152 -4.20 -5.27 -5.51
N PHE A 153 -5.35 -5.16 -4.83
CA PHE A 153 -6.52 -4.48 -5.40
C PHE A 153 -6.33 -2.97 -5.53
N ALA A 154 -5.59 -2.33 -4.62
CA ALA A 154 -5.24 -0.90 -4.74
C ALA A 154 -4.37 -0.60 -5.98
N LYS A 155 -3.67 -1.61 -6.53
CA LYS A 155 -2.93 -1.49 -7.80
C LYS A 155 -3.73 -2.01 -9.01
N ALA A 156 -4.46 -3.12 -8.85
CA ALA A 156 -5.23 -3.75 -9.91
C ALA A 156 -6.44 -2.90 -10.34
N VAL A 157 -7.02 -2.16 -9.40
CA VAL A 157 -7.84 -0.98 -9.68
C VAL A 157 -6.91 0.20 -9.45
N PRO A 158 -6.47 0.95 -10.47
CA PRO A 158 -5.29 1.82 -10.39
C PRO A 158 -5.48 3.08 -9.51
N ASN A 159 -5.58 2.86 -8.20
CA ASN A 159 -5.82 3.88 -7.17
C ASN A 159 -4.56 4.26 -6.42
N GLN A 160 -3.60 3.33 -6.28
CA GLN A 160 -2.42 3.53 -5.44
C GLN A 160 -1.44 4.58 -6.01
N MET A 161 -1.22 4.57 -7.31
CA MET A 161 -0.32 5.48 -8.04
C MET A 161 -1.11 6.18 -9.14
N PRO A 162 -1.65 7.39 -8.90
CA PRO A 162 -2.44 8.11 -9.90
C PRO A 162 -1.58 8.55 -11.08
N TYR A 163 -2.22 8.96 -12.18
CA TYR A 163 -1.50 9.54 -13.31
C TYR A 163 -0.74 10.79 -12.84
N PRO A 164 0.39 11.14 -13.48
CA PRO A 164 1.03 12.41 -13.22
C PRO A 164 0.03 13.56 -13.33
N SER A 165 -0.08 14.34 -12.26
CA SER A 165 -0.94 15.52 -12.23
C SER A 165 -0.55 16.50 -13.35
N LEU A 166 -1.47 17.34 -13.78
CA LEU A 166 -1.23 18.40 -14.75
C LEU A 166 -0.07 19.31 -14.31
N THR A 167 0.03 19.59 -13.00
CA THR A 167 1.15 20.33 -12.42
C THR A 167 2.47 19.56 -12.55
N THR A 168 2.46 18.25 -12.31
CA THR A 168 3.64 17.39 -12.47
C THR A 168 4.15 17.37 -13.92
N LEU A 169 3.25 17.39 -14.91
CA LEU A 169 3.62 17.43 -16.33
C LEU A 169 4.38 18.71 -16.72
N LEU A 170 4.19 19.80 -15.98
CA LEU A 170 4.85 21.08 -16.19
C LEU A 170 6.14 21.24 -15.39
N GLN A 171 6.41 20.34 -14.44
CA GLN A 171 7.52 20.44 -13.53
C GLN A 171 8.80 19.88 -14.15
N PRO A 172 9.96 20.57 -14.01
CA PRO A 172 11.25 20.00 -14.39
C PRO A 172 11.50 18.69 -13.63
N TYR A 173 11.96 17.65 -14.33
CA TYR A 173 12.21 16.33 -13.73
C TYR A 173 13.15 16.40 -12.50
N GLY A 174 14.15 17.29 -12.53
CA GLY A 174 15.10 17.48 -11.42
C GLY A 174 14.49 18.03 -10.13
N ASN A 175 13.25 18.54 -10.16
CA ASN A 175 12.54 19.03 -8.96
C ASN A 175 11.68 17.93 -8.30
N LEU A 176 11.54 16.75 -8.92
CA LEU A 176 10.77 15.64 -8.34
C LEU A 176 11.58 14.96 -7.23
N SER A 177 10.92 14.59 -6.14
CA SER A 177 11.54 13.69 -5.17
C SER A 177 11.69 12.28 -5.76
N MET A 178 12.53 11.43 -5.15
CA MET A 178 12.64 10.04 -5.60
C MET A 178 11.30 9.30 -5.49
N THR A 179 10.50 9.57 -4.45
CA THR A 179 9.17 8.99 -4.32
C THR A 179 8.27 9.44 -5.48
N ASP A 180 8.28 10.73 -5.83
CA ASP A 180 7.50 11.26 -6.96
C ASP A 180 7.93 10.64 -8.27
N VAL A 181 9.24 10.45 -8.50
CA VAL A 181 9.75 9.77 -9.69
C VAL A 181 9.17 8.37 -9.80
N LEU A 182 9.22 7.57 -8.73
CA LEU A 182 8.67 6.22 -8.72
C LEU A 182 7.15 6.21 -8.93
N TRP A 183 6.43 7.08 -8.22
CA TRP A 183 4.96 7.16 -8.31
C TRP A 183 4.51 7.53 -9.72
N ASN A 184 5.12 8.56 -10.30
CA ASN A 184 4.78 9.03 -11.64
C ASN A 184 5.21 8.04 -12.72
N GLN A 185 6.33 7.32 -12.55
CA GLN A 185 6.74 6.26 -13.46
C GLN A 185 5.68 5.16 -13.55
N VAL A 186 5.19 4.66 -12.41
CA VAL A 186 4.17 3.61 -12.39
C VAL A 186 2.81 4.15 -12.83
N GLY A 187 2.41 5.32 -12.32
CA GLY A 187 1.13 5.96 -12.62
C GLY A 187 0.98 6.39 -14.09
N ALA A 188 2.08 6.76 -14.75
CA ALA A 188 2.07 7.05 -16.19
C ALA A 188 1.70 5.81 -17.04
N SER A 189 1.86 4.60 -16.50
CA SER A 189 1.48 3.33 -17.13
C SER A 189 0.50 2.53 -16.25
N PRO A 190 -0.82 2.85 -16.31
CA PRO A 190 -1.85 2.11 -15.58
C PRO A 190 -1.82 0.61 -15.89
N THR A 191 -1.50 0.21 -17.12
CA THR A 191 -1.33 -1.22 -17.47
C THR A 191 -0.25 -1.89 -16.64
N TYR A 192 0.90 -1.23 -16.44
CA TYR A 192 1.98 -1.75 -15.61
C TYR A 192 1.54 -1.86 -14.15
N GLN A 193 0.90 -0.83 -13.60
CA GLN A 193 0.34 -0.84 -12.25
C GLN A 193 -0.66 -1.99 -12.05
N VAL A 194 -1.57 -2.20 -13.01
CA VAL A 194 -2.57 -3.27 -12.97
C VAL A 194 -1.90 -4.65 -12.94
N LEU A 195 -0.86 -4.87 -13.75
CA LEU A 195 -0.11 -6.13 -13.75
C LEU A 195 0.59 -6.40 -12.42
N LEU A 196 1.18 -5.37 -11.79
CA LEU A 196 1.74 -5.48 -10.43
C LEU A 196 0.65 -5.87 -9.43
N GLY A 197 -0.52 -5.24 -9.51
CA GLY A 197 -1.67 -5.55 -8.66
C GLY A 197 -2.20 -6.98 -8.85
N ILE A 198 -2.32 -7.45 -10.09
CA ILE A 198 -2.75 -8.81 -10.40
C ILE A 198 -1.78 -9.83 -9.79
N ALA A 199 -0.46 -9.61 -9.88
CA ALA A 199 0.53 -10.49 -9.27
C ALA A 199 0.33 -10.58 -7.74
N GLU A 200 0.06 -9.45 -7.09
CA GLU A 200 -0.22 -9.40 -5.65
C GLU A 200 -1.54 -10.08 -5.28
N VAL A 201 -2.63 -9.80 -6.00
CA VAL A 201 -3.94 -10.44 -5.80
C VAL A 201 -3.84 -11.96 -5.96
N LEU A 202 -3.16 -12.44 -7.00
CA LEU A 202 -2.93 -13.87 -7.22
C LEU A 202 -2.12 -14.47 -6.05
N GLY A 203 -1.06 -13.79 -5.61
CA GLY A 203 -0.29 -14.19 -4.43
C GLY A 203 -1.18 -14.35 -3.19
N GLY A 204 -2.04 -13.36 -2.94
CA GLY A 204 -3.01 -13.35 -1.84
C GLY A 204 -4.02 -14.48 -1.92
N LEU A 205 -4.72 -14.65 -3.05
CA LEU A 205 -5.72 -15.71 -3.25
C LEU A 205 -5.14 -17.11 -3.04
N LEU A 206 -3.94 -17.35 -3.58
CA LEU A 206 -3.27 -18.65 -3.46
C LEU A 206 -2.90 -18.99 -2.01
N LEU A 207 -2.72 -18.01 -1.13
CA LEU A 207 -2.43 -18.22 0.30
C LEU A 207 -3.65 -18.70 1.09
N PHE A 208 -4.87 -18.33 0.69
CA PHE A 208 -6.10 -18.77 1.36
C PHE A 208 -6.50 -20.20 1.04
N TRP A 209 -6.01 -20.76 -0.06
CA TRP A 209 -6.18 -22.18 -0.38
C TRP A 209 -4.94 -22.96 0.05
N PRO A 210 -5.01 -23.84 1.07
CA PRO A 210 -3.85 -24.58 1.57
C PRO A 210 -3.04 -25.31 0.49
N ARG A 211 -3.68 -25.83 -0.57
CA ARG A 211 -2.97 -26.58 -1.64
C ARG A 211 -2.04 -25.70 -2.47
N THR A 212 -2.38 -24.42 -2.64
CA THR A 212 -1.61 -23.45 -3.44
C THR A 212 -0.73 -22.54 -2.61
N ALA A 213 -0.83 -22.62 -1.27
CA ALA A 213 -0.18 -21.72 -0.34
C ALA A 213 1.33 -21.54 -0.54
N THR A 214 2.04 -22.60 -0.92
CA THR A 214 3.49 -22.51 -1.18
C THR A 214 3.78 -21.63 -2.38
N VAL A 215 3.02 -21.78 -3.48
CA VAL A 215 3.17 -20.93 -4.67
C VAL A 215 2.78 -19.49 -4.34
N GLY A 216 1.68 -19.29 -3.61
CA GLY A 216 1.27 -17.97 -3.14
C GLY A 216 2.34 -17.29 -2.29
N ALA A 217 3.01 -18.03 -1.39
CA ALA A 217 4.06 -17.49 -0.55
C ALA A 217 5.35 -17.18 -1.32
N MET A 218 5.69 -17.98 -2.35
CA MET A 218 6.80 -17.66 -3.26
C MET A 218 6.54 -16.38 -4.05
N LEU A 219 5.34 -16.24 -4.63
CA LEU A 219 4.95 -15.04 -5.37
C LEU A 219 4.92 -13.80 -4.45
N SER A 220 4.38 -13.95 -3.24
CA SER A 220 4.36 -12.88 -2.23
C SER A 220 5.77 -12.50 -1.78
N LEU A 221 6.69 -13.46 -1.63
CA LEU A 221 8.09 -13.17 -1.30
C LEU A 221 8.76 -12.32 -2.38
N VAL A 222 8.60 -12.70 -3.65
CA VAL A 222 9.19 -11.95 -4.79
C VAL A 222 8.59 -10.54 -4.86
N SER A 223 7.28 -10.42 -4.76
CA SER A 223 6.57 -9.14 -4.76
C SER A 223 7.01 -8.25 -3.59
N MET A 224 7.01 -8.75 -2.35
CA MET A 224 7.39 -7.97 -1.17
C MET A 224 8.88 -7.63 -1.14
N ALA A 225 9.75 -8.49 -1.70
CA ALA A 225 11.16 -8.16 -1.87
C ALA A 225 11.33 -6.98 -2.85
N GLN A 226 10.62 -6.98 -3.97
CA GLN A 226 10.63 -5.84 -4.90
C GLN A 226 10.10 -4.57 -4.24
N VAL A 227 8.94 -4.64 -3.56
CA VAL A 227 8.36 -3.48 -2.85
C VAL A 227 9.32 -2.96 -1.77
N PHE A 228 9.95 -3.84 -1.00
CA PHE A 228 10.91 -3.44 0.03
C PHE A 228 12.13 -2.74 -0.58
N VAL A 229 12.69 -3.27 -1.67
CA VAL A 229 13.81 -2.62 -2.39
C VAL A 229 13.39 -1.25 -2.89
N LEU A 230 12.23 -1.13 -3.55
CA LEU A 230 11.71 0.16 -4.03
C LEU A 230 11.54 1.15 -2.87
N ASN A 231 11.01 0.70 -1.73
CA ASN A 231 10.82 1.56 -0.56
C ASN A 231 12.15 2.06 0.00
N MET A 232 13.19 1.23 -0.01
CA MET A 232 14.52 1.60 0.44
C MET A 232 15.25 2.52 -0.55
N THR A 233 15.07 2.34 -1.86
CA THR A 233 15.80 3.09 -2.88
C THR A 233 15.12 4.38 -3.34
N TYR A 234 13.79 4.46 -3.24
CA TYR A 234 12.98 5.63 -3.61
C TYR A 234 12.39 6.36 -2.41
N ASP A 235 12.83 6.00 -1.20
CA ASP A 235 12.43 6.56 0.09
C ASP A 235 10.92 6.56 0.37
N VAL A 236 10.24 5.52 -0.09
CA VAL A 236 8.81 5.35 0.16
C VAL A 236 8.58 4.99 1.63
N PRO A 237 7.68 5.67 2.37
CA PRO A 237 7.54 5.52 3.82
C PRO A 237 6.68 4.30 4.23
N VAL A 238 6.99 3.12 3.70
CA VAL A 238 6.31 1.84 4.01
C VAL A 238 7.33 0.70 4.19
N LYS A 239 8.56 1.02 4.61
CA LYS A 239 9.69 0.09 4.75
C LYS A 239 9.45 -0.94 5.86
N ILE A 240 8.93 -0.51 7.01
CA ILE A 240 8.66 -1.41 8.15
C ILE A 240 7.69 -2.50 7.72
N LEU A 241 6.55 -2.13 7.14
CA LEU A 241 5.55 -3.11 6.76
C LEU A 241 6.04 -4.06 5.66
N SER A 242 6.60 -3.54 4.57
CA SER A 242 7.04 -4.39 3.45
C SER A 242 8.16 -5.35 3.87
N PHE A 243 9.07 -4.91 4.74
CA PHE A 243 10.08 -5.79 5.33
C PHE A 243 9.44 -6.93 6.15
N HIS A 244 8.44 -6.64 6.97
CA HIS A 244 7.78 -7.65 7.78
C HIS A 244 6.93 -8.61 6.93
N LEU A 245 6.27 -8.15 5.87
CA LEU A 245 5.55 -9.04 4.95
C LEU A 245 6.51 -9.96 4.17
N MET A 246 7.69 -9.44 3.79
CA MET A 246 8.77 -10.25 3.23
C MET A 246 9.26 -11.31 4.24
N LEU A 247 9.50 -10.92 5.51
CA LEU A 247 9.89 -11.84 6.58
C LEU A 247 8.81 -12.91 6.85
N ILE A 248 7.55 -12.51 6.88
CA ILE A 248 6.42 -13.42 7.05
C ILE A 248 6.35 -14.42 5.88
N SER A 249 6.59 -13.96 4.64
CA SER A 249 6.67 -14.84 3.46
C SER A 249 7.76 -15.90 3.62
N LEU A 250 8.94 -15.51 4.12
CA LEU A 250 10.02 -16.44 4.43
C LEU A 250 9.63 -17.45 5.52
N VAL A 251 8.96 -17.00 6.59
CA VAL A 251 8.50 -17.89 7.67
C VAL A 251 7.44 -18.88 7.17
N VAL A 252 6.51 -18.44 6.32
CA VAL A 252 5.50 -19.31 5.70
C VAL A 252 6.14 -20.33 4.75
N LEU A 253 7.24 -19.98 4.07
CA LEU A 253 7.99 -20.88 3.19
C LEU A 253 8.98 -21.80 3.93
N ALA A 254 9.38 -21.47 5.15
CA ALA A 254 10.40 -22.21 5.90
C ALA A 254 10.15 -23.73 5.98
N PRO A 255 8.91 -24.23 6.19
CA PRO A 255 8.64 -25.68 6.17
C PRO A 255 8.90 -26.35 4.82
N GLN A 256 8.89 -25.59 3.72
CA GLN A 256 9.10 -26.07 2.35
C GLN A 256 10.52 -25.79 1.84
N ALA A 257 11.37 -25.08 2.61
CA ALA A 257 12.68 -24.63 2.16
C ALA A 257 13.59 -25.77 1.65
N ARG A 258 13.60 -26.92 2.33
CA ARG A 258 14.37 -28.10 1.88
C ARG A 258 13.87 -28.65 0.55
N ARG A 259 12.54 -28.70 0.35
CA ARG A 259 11.91 -29.18 -0.88
C ARG A 259 12.22 -28.25 -2.05
N LEU A 260 12.12 -26.94 -1.80
CA LEU A 260 12.48 -25.91 -2.78
C LEU A 260 13.97 -25.97 -3.14
N ALA A 261 14.86 -26.07 -2.14
CA ALA A 261 16.30 -26.19 -2.38
C ALA A 261 16.66 -27.46 -3.16
N ASN A 262 16.02 -28.60 -2.84
CA ASN A 262 16.22 -29.84 -3.58
C ASN A 262 15.95 -29.64 -5.08
N VAL A 263 14.81 -29.05 -5.45
CA VAL A 263 14.42 -28.88 -6.85
C VAL A 263 15.19 -27.76 -7.55
N LEU A 264 15.31 -26.59 -6.91
CA LEU A 264 15.79 -25.36 -7.57
C LEU A 264 17.31 -25.20 -7.56
N VAL A 265 18.02 -25.81 -6.61
CA VAL A 265 19.46 -25.57 -6.39
C VAL A 265 20.26 -26.86 -6.40
N LEU A 266 19.77 -27.90 -5.71
CA LEU A 266 20.51 -29.14 -5.53
C LEU A 266 20.25 -30.17 -6.64
N GLU A 267 19.33 -29.88 -7.57
CA GLU A 267 18.93 -30.75 -8.69
C GLU A 267 18.52 -32.17 -8.23
N ARG A 268 17.84 -32.25 -7.08
CA ARG A 268 17.36 -33.48 -6.45
C ARG A 268 15.83 -33.60 -6.56
N PRO A 269 15.30 -34.82 -6.66
CA PRO A 269 13.85 -35.03 -6.57
C PRO A 269 13.32 -34.53 -5.22
N SER A 270 12.10 -33.97 -5.24
CA SER A 270 11.36 -33.61 -4.03
C SER A 270 10.03 -34.34 -4.01
N GLU A 271 9.64 -34.77 -2.83
CA GLU A 271 8.28 -35.20 -2.55
C GLU A 271 7.27 -34.05 -2.77
N PRO A 272 5.99 -34.36 -3.07
CA PRO A 272 4.93 -33.36 -3.21
C PRO A 272 4.82 -32.44 -2.00
N THR A 273 4.56 -31.16 -2.24
CA THR A 273 4.28 -30.17 -1.19
C THR A 273 3.08 -30.63 -0.36
N THR A 274 3.29 -30.79 0.94
CA THR A 274 2.22 -31.09 1.90
C THR A 274 2.05 -29.94 2.88
N GLN A 275 0.79 -29.62 3.19
CA GLN A 275 0.46 -28.75 4.32
C GLN A 275 0.12 -29.63 5.53
N PRO A 276 0.60 -29.29 6.74
CA PRO A 276 0.31 -30.08 7.92
C PRO A 276 -1.20 -30.11 8.19
N SER A 277 -1.71 -31.29 8.58
CA SER A 277 -3.09 -31.40 9.05
C SER A 277 -3.26 -30.61 10.34
N LEU A 278 -4.33 -29.80 10.41
CA LEU A 278 -4.66 -28.98 11.58
C LEU A 278 -5.38 -29.82 12.63
N PHE A 279 -6.21 -30.76 12.18
CA PHE A 279 -7.00 -31.66 13.01
C PHE A 279 -6.68 -33.11 12.71
N ARG A 280 -7.07 -34.03 13.60
CA ARG A 280 -6.93 -35.48 13.35
C ARG A 280 -7.93 -35.99 12.30
N SER A 281 -9.12 -35.41 12.24
CA SER A 281 -10.19 -35.83 11.33
C SER A 281 -10.01 -35.23 9.93
N VAL A 282 -10.14 -36.07 8.89
CA VAL A 282 -10.15 -35.64 7.49
C VAL A 282 -11.30 -34.65 7.22
N ARG A 283 -12.48 -34.90 7.78
CA ARG A 283 -13.64 -34.00 7.65
C ARG A 283 -13.36 -32.63 8.25
N ALA A 284 -12.76 -32.59 9.44
CA ALA A 284 -12.40 -31.32 10.09
C ALA A 284 -11.37 -30.53 9.28
N ASN A 285 -10.36 -31.19 8.69
CA ASN A 285 -9.39 -30.51 7.81
C ASN A 285 -10.03 -30.00 6.51
N ARG A 286 -10.99 -30.74 5.92
CA ARG A 286 -11.74 -30.27 4.75
C ARG A 286 -12.57 -29.03 5.07
N ILE A 287 -13.26 -29.03 6.21
CA ILE A 287 -14.01 -27.85 6.70
C ILE A 287 -13.05 -26.69 6.95
N ALA A 288 -11.92 -26.91 7.62
CA ALA A 288 -10.93 -25.87 7.86
C ALA A 288 -10.35 -25.27 6.57
N ALA A 289 -10.13 -26.09 5.54
CA ALA A 289 -9.70 -25.60 4.23
C ALA A 289 -10.82 -24.78 3.55
N ALA A 290 -12.07 -25.25 3.61
CA ALA A 290 -13.22 -24.53 3.06
C ALA A 290 -13.43 -23.18 3.76
N LEU A 291 -13.29 -23.12 5.09
CA LEU A 291 -13.39 -21.88 5.86
C LEU A 291 -12.30 -20.87 5.49
N GLN A 292 -11.07 -21.33 5.25
CA GLN A 292 -9.99 -20.45 4.81
C GLN A 292 -10.25 -19.89 3.40
N VAL A 293 -10.75 -20.73 2.48
CA VAL A 293 -11.15 -20.27 1.14
C VAL A 293 -12.32 -19.28 1.23
N ALA A 294 -13.33 -19.57 2.06
CA ALA A 294 -14.46 -18.66 2.27
C ALA A 294 -14.01 -17.32 2.87
N LEU A 295 -13.10 -17.34 3.84
CA LEU A 295 -12.48 -16.13 4.39
C LEU A 295 -11.71 -15.37 3.31
N GLY A 296 -10.95 -16.07 2.47
CA GLY A 296 -10.23 -15.46 1.35
C GLY A 296 -11.17 -14.79 0.35
N LEU A 297 -12.29 -15.43 0.01
CA LEU A 297 -13.31 -14.85 -0.86
C LEU A 297 -13.96 -13.63 -0.22
N TRP A 298 -14.30 -13.69 1.06
CA TRP A 298 -14.84 -12.55 1.82
C TRP A 298 -13.87 -11.36 1.82
N THR A 299 -12.62 -11.59 2.18
CA THR A 299 -11.57 -10.56 2.19
C THR A 299 -11.30 -10.03 0.79
N CYS A 300 -11.29 -10.88 -0.24
CA CYS A 300 -11.16 -10.50 -1.63
C CYS A 300 -12.29 -9.58 -2.09
N SER A 301 -13.55 -9.91 -1.76
CA SER A 301 -14.70 -9.06 -2.08
C SER A 301 -14.64 -7.71 -1.37
N GLY A 302 -14.21 -7.69 -0.11
CA GLY A 302 -13.98 -6.46 0.63
C GLY A 302 -12.94 -5.55 -0.01
N ALA A 303 -11.74 -6.09 -0.27
CA ALA A 303 -10.66 -5.34 -0.90
C ALA A 303 -11.03 -4.85 -2.31
N ALA A 304 -11.69 -5.69 -3.11
CA ALA A 304 -12.18 -5.31 -4.44
C ALA A 304 -13.24 -4.20 -4.37
N TYR A 305 -14.18 -4.28 -3.42
CA TYR A 305 -15.19 -3.24 -3.21
C TYR A 305 -14.54 -1.92 -2.81
N THR A 306 -13.64 -1.90 -1.81
CA THR A 306 -12.97 -0.67 -1.38
C THR A 306 -12.15 -0.05 -2.51
N ALA A 307 -11.46 -0.87 -3.30
CA ALA A 307 -10.74 -0.37 -4.47
C ALA A 307 -11.69 0.17 -5.55
N TRP A 308 -12.83 -0.48 -5.78
CA TRP A 308 -13.84 0.02 -6.72
C TRP A 308 -14.46 1.35 -6.27
N ASP A 309 -14.77 1.47 -4.97
CA ASP A 309 -15.32 2.68 -4.37
C ASP A 309 -14.34 3.85 -4.51
N GLY A 310 -13.09 3.62 -4.09
CA GLY A 310 -12.03 4.62 -4.21
C GLY A 310 -11.73 5.04 -5.64
N TRP A 311 -11.91 4.15 -6.62
CA TRP A 311 -11.77 4.51 -8.04
C TRP A 311 -12.78 5.56 -8.50
N HIS A 312 -14.01 5.49 -7.99
CA HIS A 312 -15.10 6.40 -8.36
C HIS A 312 -15.11 7.66 -7.51
N GLU A 313 -14.63 7.58 -6.27
CA GLU A 313 -14.61 8.72 -5.35
C GLU A 313 -13.39 9.62 -5.59
N TYR A 314 -12.20 9.03 -5.72
CA TYR A 314 -10.93 9.77 -5.82
C TYR A 314 -9.92 9.13 -6.79
N GLY A 315 -10.34 8.20 -7.63
CA GLY A 315 -9.49 7.62 -8.67
C GLY A 315 -9.75 8.23 -10.04
N TYR A 316 -9.17 7.63 -11.07
CA TYR A 316 -9.39 8.03 -12.47
C TYR A 316 -10.86 7.93 -12.93
N GLY A 317 -11.68 7.14 -12.24
CA GLY A 317 -13.11 7.01 -12.53
C GLY A 317 -13.95 8.16 -11.98
N ALA A 318 -13.39 8.98 -11.08
CA ALA A 318 -14.10 10.12 -10.53
C ALA A 318 -14.30 11.21 -11.60
N PRO A 319 -15.44 11.92 -11.59
CA PRO A 319 -15.69 13.00 -12.55
C PRO A 319 -14.65 14.09 -12.41
N LYS A 320 -14.19 14.61 -13.55
CA LYS A 320 -13.28 15.77 -13.57
C LYS A 320 -14.02 17.02 -13.08
N PRO A 321 -13.36 17.90 -12.32
CA PRO A 321 -13.97 19.16 -11.90
C PRO A 321 -14.26 20.06 -13.12
N ALA A 322 -15.15 21.02 -12.92
CA ALA A 322 -15.37 22.07 -13.91
C ALA A 322 -14.06 22.80 -14.20
N LEU A 323 -13.86 23.19 -15.47
CA LEU A 323 -12.66 23.86 -15.97
C LEU A 323 -11.36 23.03 -15.86
N TYR A 324 -11.45 21.70 -15.63
CA TYR A 324 -10.28 20.81 -15.62
C TYR A 324 -9.38 21.06 -16.84
N GLY A 325 -8.11 21.39 -16.60
CA GLY A 325 -7.17 21.76 -17.65
C GLY A 325 -6.03 22.64 -17.17
N ILE A 326 -5.07 22.87 -18.05
CA ILE A 326 -3.98 23.84 -17.85
C ILE A 326 -4.36 25.09 -18.62
N TRP A 327 -4.50 26.22 -17.93
CA TRP A 327 -4.89 27.49 -18.53
C TRP A 327 -3.70 28.47 -18.50
N ASN A 328 -3.19 28.82 -19.67
CA ASN A 328 -2.13 29.81 -19.82
C ASN A 328 -2.73 31.22 -19.69
N VAL A 329 -2.16 32.06 -18.82
CA VAL A 329 -2.64 33.43 -18.60
C VAL A 329 -2.01 34.37 -19.64
N THR A 330 -2.73 34.61 -20.74
CA THR A 330 -2.25 35.45 -21.86
C THR A 330 -2.29 36.93 -21.50
N GLU A 331 -3.35 37.39 -20.85
CA GLU A 331 -3.48 38.78 -20.38
C GLU A 331 -3.76 38.82 -18.88
N PHE A 332 -3.15 39.78 -18.18
CA PHE A 332 -3.33 39.98 -16.75
C PHE A 332 -3.38 41.48 -16.50
N THR A 333 -4.49 41.98 -15.98
CA THR A 333 -4.68 43.40 -15.66
C THR A 333 -4.99 43.55 -14.18
N VAL A 334 -4.29 44.44 -13.48
CA VAL A 334 -4.52 44.77 -12.07
C VAL A 334 -4.93 46.23 -11.96
N ASP A 335 -6.06 46.50 -11.32
CA ASP A 335 -6.61 47.85 -11.12
C ASP A 335 -6.63 48.66 -12.44
N GLY A 336 -7.01 48.00 -13.54
CA GLY A 336 -7.09 48.58 -14.89
C GLY A 336 -5.76 48.70 -15.64
N HIS A 337 -4.62 48.30 -15.06
CA HIS A 337 -3.30 48.40 -15.67
C HIS A 337 -2.78 47.01 -16.12
N PRO A 338 -2.39 46.83 -17.39
CA PRO A 338 -1.79 45.59 -17.86
C PRO A 338 -0.49 45.27 -17.11
N LEU A 339 -0.37 44.03 -16.64
CA LEU A 339 0.80 43.50 -15.96
C LEU A 339 1.54 42.55 -16.92
N PRO A 340 2.69 42.96 -17.50
CA PRO A 340 3.41 42.16 -18.47
C PRO A 340 4.01 40.89 -17.83
N PRO A 341 4.23 39.80 -18.60
CA PRO A 341 4.75 38.53 -18.10
C PRO A 341 6.27 38.55 -17.86
N LEU A 342 6.74 39.44 -16.97
CA LEU A 342 8.13 39.48 -16.57
C LEU A 342 8.40 38.48 -15.44
N THR A 343 9.53 37.78 -15.48
CA THR A 343 9.95 36.82 -14.44
C THR A 343 10.13 37.44 -13.05
N THR A 344 10.30 38.77 -13.01
CA THR A 344 10.43 39.55 -11.78
C THR A 344 9.10 40.00 -11.17
N GLU A 345 7.97 39.79 -11.86
CA GLU A 345 6.65 40.23 -11.35
C GLU A 345 6.10 39.23 -10.32
N PRO A 346 6.01 39.61 -9.04
CA PRO A 346 5.73 38.65 -7.97
C PRO A 346 4.26 38.25 -7.89
N THR A 347 3.35 39.10 -8.39
CA THR A 347 1.90 38.88 -8.28
C THR A 347 1.26 38.32 -9.54
N ARG A 348 2.00 38.28 -10.66
CA ARG A 348 1.44 37.77 -11.92
C ARG A 348 1.47 36.26 -11.94
N TRP A 349 0.39 35.66 -12.42
CA TRP A 349 0.31 34.23 -12.66
C TRP A 349 0.68 33.93 -14.11
N GLN A 350 1.48 32.89 -14.33
CA GLN A 350 1.79 32.36 -15.64
C GLN A 350 0.70 31.39 -16.12
N ARG A 351 0.23 30.53 -15.22
CA ARG A 351 -0.78 29.51 -15.49
C ARG A 351 -1.72 29.34 -14.29
N LEU A 352 -2.94 28.92 -14.58
CA LEU A 352 -3.90 28.40 -13.60
C LEU A 352 -4.23 26.95 -14.01
N VAL A 353 -4.07 26.01 -13.08
CA VAL A 353 -4.23 24.58 -13.35
C VAL A 353 -5.36 24.06 -12.47
N PHE A 354 -6.45 23.64 -13.10
CA PHE A 354 -7.53 22.92 -12.44
C PHE A 354 -7.31 21.43 -12.66
N ASP A 355 -6.89 20.72 -11.62
CA ASP A 355 -6.71 19.29 -11.64
C ASP A 355 -7.72 18.60 -10.73
N GLN A 356 -7.75 17.27 -10.74
CA GLN A 356 -8.75 16.45 -10.07
C GLN A 356 -8.75 16.59 -8.54
N PHE A 357 -7.58 16.74 -7.91
CA PHE A 357 -7.47 16.82 -6.44
C PHE A 357 -6.94 18.16 -5.93
N VAL A 358 -6.18 18.89 -6.76
CA VAL A 358 -5.50 20.12 -6.37
C VAL A 358 -5.62 21.11 -7.50
N THR A 359 -6.02 22.34 -7.18
CA THR A 359 -5.85 23.47 -8.10
C THR A 359 -4.55 24.17 -7.77
N SER A 360 -3.84 24.71 -8.75
CA SER A 360 -2.64 25.49 -8.49
C SER A 360 -2.49 26.64 -9.47
N TYR A 361 -1.81 27.71 -9.05
CA TYR A 361 -1.31 28.71 -9.99
C TYR A 361 0.21 28.62 -10.07
N GLN A 362 0.75 28.91 -11.26
CA GLN A 362 2.18 29.03 -11.48
C GLN A 362 2.59 30.49 -11.40
N ARG A 363 3.59 30.81 -10.57
CA ARG A 363 4.23 32.12 -10.52
C ARG A 363 5.16 32.32 -11.72
N MET A 364 5.55 33.57 -11.97
CA MET A 364 6.48 33.90 -13.05
C MET A 364 7.90 33.33 -12.86
N ASP A 365 8.28 32.93 -11.64
CA ASP A 365 9.53 32.22 -11.35
C ASP A 365 9.43 30.69 -11.57
N GLY A 366 8.26 30.20 -12.00
CA GLY A 366 7.98 28.78 -12.25
C GLY A 366 7.42 28.02 -11.05
N THR A 367 7.39 28.63 -9.85
CA THR A 367 6.88 27.98 -8.63
C THR A 367 5.38 27.75 -8.71
N PHE A 368 4.92 26.54 -8.39
CA PHE A 368 3.50 26.22 -8.25
C PHE A 368 3.04 26.46 -6.81
N VAL A 369 1.90 27.13 -6.65
CA VAL A 369 1.26 27.35 -5.36
C VAL A 369 -0.08 26.61 -5.32
N PRO A 370 -0.25 25.61 -4.44
CA PRO A 370 -1.48 24.85 -4.34
C PRO A 370 -2.61 25.69 -3.73
N MET A 371 -3.83 25.42 -4.17
CA MET A 371 -5.08 26.06 -3.76
C MET A 371 -6.23 25.04 -3.82
N LEU A 372 -7.30 25.37 -3.12
CA LEU A 372 -8.61 24.75 -3.30
C LEU A 372 -9.44 25.67 -4.19
N ALA A 373 -10.15 25.09 -5.17
CA ALA A 373 -11.08 25.81 -6.01
C ALA A 373 -12.50 25.28 -5.79
N ASP A 374 -13.42 26.21 -5.54
CA ASP A 374 -14.85 25.96 -5.63
C ASP A 374 -15.38 26.67 -6.88
N VAL A 375 -15.86 25.89 -7.85
CA VAL A 375 -16.32 26.38 -9.15
C VAL A 375 -17.83 26.16 -9.24
N ASP A 376 -18.59 27.24 -9.08
CA ASP A 376 -20.05 27.23 -9.31
C ASP A 376 -20.32 27.58 -10.77
N THR A 377 -20.62 26.55 -11.56
CA THR A 377 -20.96 26.70 -12.98
C THR A 377 -22.33 27.32 -13.22
N THR A 378 -23.23 27.31 -12.23
CA THR A 378 -24.56 27.93 -12.34
C THR A 378 -24.47 29.43 -12.06
N ALA A 379 -23.72 29.81 -11.03
CA ALA A 379 -23.47 31.22 -10.71
C ALA A 379 -22.39 31.86 -11.57
N GLY A 380 -21.57 31.06 -12.26
CA GLY A 380 -20.43 31.56 -13.04
C GLY A 380 -19.33 32.13 -12.15
N THR A 381 -19.08 31.51 -10.99
CA THR A 381 -18.10 32.00 -10.00
C THR A 381 -17.03 30.98 -9.64
N ILE A 382 -15.85 31.46 -9.29
CA ILE A 382 -14.72 30.68 -8.81
C ILE A 382 -14.25 31.30 -7.49
N THR A 383 -14.22 30.50 -6.44
CA THR A 383 -13.60 30.89 -5.17
C THR A 383 -12.33 30.09 -4.96
N LEU A 384 -11.21 30.79 -4.81
CA LEU A 384 -9.90 30.19 -4.56
C LEU A 384 -9.50 30.43 -3.11
N THR A 385 -9.12 29.37 -2.41
CA THR A 385 -8.65 29.42 -1.03
C THR A 385 -7.31 28.70 -0.87
N ALA A 386 -6.50 29.17 0.07
CA ALA A 386 -5.28 28.50 0.48
C ALA A 386 -5.65 27.23 1.26
N PRO A 387 -4.92 26.11 1.07
CA PRO A 387 -5.13 24.92 1.87
C PRO A 387 -5.01 25.25 3.38
N PRO A 388 -5.81 24.62 4.24
CA PRO A 388 -5.75 24.88 5.68
C PRO A 388 -4.38 24.49 6.22
N SER A 389 -3.82 25.31 7.12
CA SER A 389 -2.50 25.08 7.73
C SER A 389 -2.48 23.93 8.75
N SER A 390 -3.67 23.49 9.20
CA SER A 390 -3.91 22.36 10.11
C SER A 390 -5.36 21.91 9.97
N ALA A 391 -5.70 20.70 10.43
CA ALA A 391 -7.07 20.16 10.34
C ALA A 391 -8.16 21.07 10.96
N GLU A 392 -7.81 21.89 11.94
CA GLU A 392 -8.71 22.82 12.62
C GLU A 392 -8.70 24.26 12.04
N ALA A 393 -7.81 24.56 11.09
CA ALA A 393 -7.68 25.90 10.53
C ALA A 393 -8.67 26.14 9.38
N GLN A 394 -9.26 27.33 9.31
CA GLN A 394 -10.07 27.75 8.17
C GLN A 394 -9.19 28.03 6.95
N PRO A 395 -9.61 27.66 5.72
CA PRO A 395 -8.93 28.04 4.48
C PRO A 395 -8.83 29.56 4.36
N GLY A 396 -7.65 30.07 4.02
CA GLY A 396 -7.44 31.51 3.80
C GLY A 396 -7.97 31.94 2.43
N PRO A 397 -8.71 33.06 2.30
CA PRO A 397 -9.16 33.53 0.99
C PRO A 397 -7.96 33.94 0.13
N VAL A 398 -7.96 33.51 -1.14
CA VAL A 398 -6.93 33.89 -2.12
C VAL A 398 -7.53 34.79 -3.20
N ALA A 399 -8.61 34.36 -3.83
CA ALA A 399 -9.27 35.12 -4.89
C ALA A 399 -10.74 34.73 -5.03
N THR A 400 -11.53 35.65 -5.59
CA THR A 400 -12.90 35.38 -6.02
C THR A 400 -13.10 35.97 -7.40
N PHE A 401 -13.51 35.14 -8.36
CA PHE A 401 -13.73 35.55 -9.74
C PHE A 401 -15.15 35.23 -10.19
N THR A 402 -15.72 36.10 -11.00
CA THR A 402 -16.71 35.69 -12.01
C THR A 402 -15.97 35.20 -13.25
N PHE A 403 -16.47 34.16 -13.90
CA PHE A 403 -15.86 33.64 -15.12
C PHE A 403 -16.82 33.62 -16.30
N GLU A 404 -16.28 33.84 -17.49
CA GLU A 404 -16.97 33.71 -18.76
C GLU A 404 -16.14 32.82 -19.68
N GLN A 405 -16.75 31.77 -20.23
CA GLN A 405 -16.12 30.85 -21.16
C GLN A 405 -16.73 31.05 -22.55
N SER A 406 -16.05 31.86 -23.38
CA SER A 406 -16.54 32.23 -24.71
C SER A 406 -16.35 31.14 -25.76
N ALA A 407 -15.38 30.25 -25.53
CA ALA A 407 -15.11 29.03 -26.28
C ALA A 407 -14.54 27.96 -25.34
N PRO A 408 -14.56 26.66 -25.70
CA PRO A 408 -14.04 25.60 -24.84
C PRO A 408 -12.61 25.87 -24.33
N ASP A 409 -11.76 26.48 -25.16
CA ASP A 409 -10.35 26.78 -24.92
C ASP A 409 -10.09 28.23 -24.47
N ARG A 410 -11.12 29.05 -24.21
CA ARG A 410 -10.99 30.47 -23.87
C ARG A 410 -11.77 30.81 -22.60
N LEU A 411 -11.06 31.31 -21.59
CA LEU A 411 -11.62 31.66 -20.29
C LEU A 411 -11.25 33.10 -19.91
N ALA A 412 -12.24 33.89 -19.49
CA ALA A 412 -12.03 35.22 -18.93
C ALA A 412 -12.43 35.22 -17.46
N LEU A 413 -11.55 35.72 -16.59
CA LEU A 413 -11.79 35.85 -15.15
C LEU A 413 -11.80 37.33 -14.77
N ARG A 414 -12.78 37.74 -13.97
CA ARG A 414 -12.86 39.10 -13.42
C ARG A 414 -13.23 39.04 -11.95
N GLY A 415 -12.50 39.73 -11.09
CA GLY A 415 -12.80 39.72 -9.67
C GLY A 415 -11.69 40.27 -8.79
N ASP A 416 -11.62 39.76 -7.57
CA ASP A 416 -10.67 40.19 -6.55
C ASP A 416 -9.57 39.15 -6.37
N LEU A 417 -8.31 39.61 -6.36
CA LEU A 417 -7.14 38.82 -6.02
C LEU A 417 -6.35 39.56 -4.94
N GLY A 418 -6.45 39.09 -3.70
CA GLY A 418 -5.78 39.70 -2.55
C GLY A 418 -6.16 41.17 -2.31
N GLY A 419 -7.43 41.54 -2.51
CA GLY A 419 -7.94 42.89 -2.31
C GLY A 419 -7.74 43.84 -3.49
N ARG A 420 -7.24 43.35 -4.63
CA ARG A 420 -7.07 44.14 -5.87
C ARG A 420 -7.96 43.60 -6.97
N THR A 421 -8.49 44.52 -7.78
CA THR A 421 -9.35 44.14 -8.91
C THR A 421 -8.48 43.60 -10.03
N VAL A 422 -8.75 42.36 -10.47
CA VAL A 422 -7.99 41.68 -11.51
C VAL A 422 -8.89 41.21 -12.64
N THR A 423 -8.39 41.35 -13.86
CA THR A 423 -8.97 40.74 -15.07
C THR A 423 -7.92 39.87 -15.75
N LEU A 424 -8.26 38.61 -16.00
CA LEU A 424 -7.40 37.62 -16.64
C LEU A 424 -8.06 37.12 -17.92
N THR A 425 -7.27 37.00 -18.98
CA THR A 425 -7.63 36.25 -20.18
C THR A 425 -6.76 35.00 -20.20
N LEU A 426 -7.37 33.83 -20.35
CA LEU A 426 -6.70 32.56 -20.35
C LEU A 426 -7.04 31.72 -21.58
N GLU A 427 -6.05 30.97 -22.03
CA GLU A 427 -6.18 30.00 -23.13
C GLU A 427 -5.83 28.60 -22.61
N GLU A 428 -6.64 27.61 -22.94
CA GLU A 428 -6.38 26.22 -22.57
C GLU A 428 -5.15 25.70 -23.33
N PHE A 429 -4.26 25.03 -22.61
CA PHE A 429 -3.13 24.31 -23.18
C PHE A 429 -3.58 22.91 -23.61
N ASP A 430 -3.27 22.53 -24.85
CA ASP A 430 -3.58 21.20 -25.36
C ASP A 430 -2.72 20.14 -24.64
N LEU A 431 -3.39 19.35 -23.79
CA LEU A 431 -2.72 18.30 -23.02
C LEU A 431 -2.10 17.22 -23.90
N ASP A 432 -2.57 17.02 -25.13
CA ASP A 432 -2.04 15.99 -26.03
C ASP A 432 -0.72 16.41 -26.68
N GLU A 433 -0.28 17.66 -26.49
CA GLU A 433 1.09 18.09 -26.81
C GLU A 433 2.14 17.44 -25.90
N PHE A 434 1.77 16.93 -24.72
CA PHE A 434 2.69 16.20 -23.86
C PHE A 434 3.01 14.81 -24.44
N PRO A 435 4.29 14.48 -24.74
CA PRO A 435 4.65 13.15 -25.25
C PRO A 435 4.23 12.01 -24.33
N LEU A 436 4.17 12.24 -23.02
CA LEU A 436 3.73 11.26 -22.01
C LEU A 436 2.26 10.83 -22.18
N ARG A 437 1.45 11.66 -22.84
CA ARG A 437 0.03 11.43 -23.13
C ARG A 437 -0.21 10.88 -24.53
N GLY A 438 0.82 10.89 -25.38
CA GLY A 438 0.78 10.34 -26.73
C GLY A 438 0.67 8.80 -26.80
N PRO A 439 0.77 8.24 -28.01
CA PRO A 439 0.71 6.80 -28.26
C PRO A 439 1.76 6.03 -27.45
N ARG A 440 1.34 4.93 -26.80
CA ARG A 440 2.19 4.23 -25.82
C ARG A 440 2.92 3.00 -26.34
N PHE A 441 2.28 2.19 -27.17
CA PHE A 441 2.82 0.89 -27.58
C PHE A 441 2.87 0.77 -29.10
N HIS A 442 4.05 0.41 -29.60
CA HIS A 442 4.29 0.07 -31.00
C HIS A 442 5.13 -1.22 -31.05
N TRP A 443 4.67 -2.22 -31.81
CA TRP A 443 5.45 -3.44 -32.05
C TRP A 443 6.72 -3.18 -32.84
N VAL A 444 6.65 -2.26 -33.80
CA VAL A 444 7.78 -1.84 -34.64
C VAL A 444 8.17 -0.43 -34.22
N GLN A 445 9.40 -0.28 -33.77
CA GLN A 445 9.99 0.99 -33.38
C GLN A 445 11.33 1.14 -34.14
N GLU A 446 11.27 1.79 -35.30
CA GLU A 446 12.44 1.97 -36.19
C GLU A 446 13.54 2.80 -35.53
N PHE A 447 13.15 3.76 -34.67
CA PHE A 447 14.06 4.56 -33.86
C PHE A 447 13.59 4.60 -32.40
N PRO A 448 14.48 4.44 -31.41
CA PRO A 448 14.11 4.58 -30.01
C PRO A 448 13.67 6.02 -29.74
N ASN A 449 12.59 6.18 -28.97
CA ASN A 449 12.08 7.50 -28.56
C ASN A 449 12.94 8.04 -27.41
N LEU A 450 14.12 8.53 -27.76
CA LEU A 450 15.03 9.26 -26.88
C LEU A 450 15.18 10.67 -27.46
N ASN A 451 14.96 11.69 -26.62
CA ASN A 451 15.17 13.10 -27.01
C ASN A 451 16.63 13.40 -27.33
#